data_AF-A0A923XJ85-F1
#
_entry.id   AF-A0A923XJ85-F1
#
_cell.length_a   1.000
_cell.length_b   1.000
_cell.length_c   1.000
_cell.angle_alpha   90.00
_cell.angle_beta   90.00
_cell.angle_gamma   90.00
#
_symmetry.space_group_name_H-M   'P 1'
#
loop_
_entity.id
_entity.type
_entity.pdbx_description
1 polymer ?
#
loop_
_entity_poly.entity_id
_entity_poly.type
_entity_poly.pdbx_seq_one_letter_code
_entity_poly.pdbx_strand_id
1 'polypeptide(L)'
;MHTLTKIINSILKIIVNITLFLLDLIYKNGYRRFFVLETIARIPYISYLSVLHLYQSIGRHPSYELMNMHFHQSVNEEYHLLIMEELGGNDLWINRFFARSLGVFYFWTNCALYLFFPNSGYYLMEVVESHAADTYTSFLHDHETVLKQTNATKICHDYFFSTHTRMTSPPEKTESLNLYQVFESIRNDEVLHSKEMQNCSTFTSLSSKNPGVELIKKP
;
A
#
# COMPACT_ATOMS: atom_id res chain seq x y z
N MET A 1 2.25 -0.54 28.65
CA MET A 1 2.05 -0.86 27.22
C MET A 1 1.69 0.39 26.40
N HIS A 2 0.65 1.14 26.76
CA HIS A 2 0.20 2.33 26.00
C HIS A 2 1.28 3.42 25.80
N THR A 3 2.12 3.71 26.79
CA THR A 3 3.24 4.67 26.66
C THR A 3 4.33 4.18 25.70
N LEU A 4 4.62 2.88 25.69
CA LEU A 4 5.61 2.28 24.80
C LEU A 4 5.14 2.32 23.33
N THR A 5 3.89 1.94 23.06
CA THR A 5 3.29 2.04 21.71
C THR A 5 3.29 3.48 21.19
N LYS A 6 2.99 4.47 22.04
CA LYS A 6 3.07 5.89 21.65
C LYS A 6 4.49 6.30 21.25
N ILE A 7 5.50 5.91 22.04
CA ILE A 7 6.90 6.20 21.73
C ILE A 7 7.32 5.54 20.42
N ILE A 8 6.99 4.26 20.23
CA ILE A 8 7.26 3.53 18.98
C ILE A 8 6.62 4.24 17.80
N ASN A 9 5.33 4.60 17.89
CA ASN A 9 4.62 5.28 16.81
C ASN A 9 5.23 6.66 16.49
N SER A 10 5.64 7.43 17.51
CA SER A 10 6.34 8.69 17.28
C SER A 10 7.67 8.50 16.55
N ILE A 11 8.46 7.49 16.94
CA ILE A 11 9.73 7.15 16.26
C ILE A 11 9.47 6.71 14.82
N LEU A 12 8.50 5.83 14.59
CA LEU A 12 8.15 5.35 13.25
C LEU A 12 7.72 6.49 12.34
N LYS A 13 6.87 7.40 12.82
CA LYS A 13 6.46 8.59 12.05
C LYS A 13 7.65 9.47 11.66
N ILE A 14 8.60 9.67 12.57
CA ILE A 14 9.83 10.42 12.29
C ILE A 14 10.66 9.70 11.21
N ILE A 15 10.85 8.38 11.33
CA ILE A 15 11.61 7.57 10.36
C ILE A 15 10.95 7.64 8.99
N VAL A 16 9.63 7.48 8.90
CA VAL A 16 8.87 7.56 7.64
C VAL A 16 9.05 8.94 7.01
N ASN A 17 8.83 10.01 7.77
CA ASN A 17 8.98 11.37 7.26
C ASN A 17 10.40 11.66 6.76
N ILE A 18 11.43 11.21 7.48
CA ILE A 18 12.83 11.35 7.04
C ILE A 18 13.08 10.54 5.77
N THR A 19 12.58 9.31 5.71
CA THR A 19 12.76 8.43 4.54
C THR A 19 12.11 9.05 3.31
N LEU A 20 10.87 9.51 3.43
CA LEU A 20 10.15 10.17 2.34
C LEU A 20 10.85 11.46 1.91
N PHE A 21 11.29 12.28 2.85
CA PHE A 21 12.07 13.48 2.55
C PHE A 21 13.36 13.16 1.78
N LEU A 22 14.10 12.13 2.19
CA LEU A 22 15.31 11.70 1.47
C LEU A 22 14.97 11.17 0.08
N LEU A 23 13.88 10.42 -0.07
CA LEU A 23 13.41 9.94 -1.37
C LEU A 23 13.01 11.10 -2.28
N ASP A 24 12.35 12.13 -1.76
CA ASP A 24 11.98 13.34 -2.51
C ASP A 24 13.22 14.14 -2.97
N LEU A 25 14.29 14.15 -2.17
CA LEU A 25 15.57 14.76 -2.55
C LEU A 25 16.29 13.97 -3.66
N ILE A 26 16.25 12.63 -3.59
CA ILE A 26 16.96 11.75 -4.53
C ILE A 26 16.20 11.64 -5.86
N TYR A 27 14.87 11.51 -5.80
CA TYR A 27 14.01 11.29 -6.95
C TYR A 27 13.12 12.51 -7.18
N LYS A 28 13.55 13.38 -8.10
CA LYS A 28 12.67 14.45 -8.60
C LYS A 28 11.45 13.85 -9.30
N ASN A 29 10.33 14.57 -9.24
CA ASN A 29 9.00 14.21 -9.76
C ASN A 29 9.04 13.35 -11.05
N GLY A 30 8.26 12.26 -11.04
CA GLY A 30 8.10 11.35 -12.17
C GLY A 30 7.92 9.89 -11.74
N TYR A 31 7.69 9.01 -12.71
CA TYR A 31 7.37 7.59 -12.48
C TYR A 31 8.45 6.81 -11.71
N ARG A 32 9.70 7.26 -11.73
CA ARG A 32 10.81 6.63 -10.97
C ARG A 32 10.63 6.74 -9.46
N ARG A 33 10.10 7.87 -8.99
CA ARG A 33 9.80 8.08 -7.57
C ARG A 33 8.70 7.10 -7.14
N PHE A 34 7.61 7.06 -7.90
CA PHE A 34 6.52 6.11 -7.68
C PHE A 34 7.01 4.67 -7.71
N PHE A 35 7.78 4.25 -8.72
CA PHE A 35 8.35 2.91 -8.77
C PHE A 35 9.07 2.50 -7.48
N VAL A 36 9.91 3.38 -6.91
CA VAL A 36 10.62 3.08 -5.66
C VAL A 36 9.65 3.04 -4.48
N LEU A 37 8.70 3.98 -4.41
CA LEU A 37 7.67 4.02 -3.36
C LEU A 37 6.79 2.77 -3.40
N GLU A 38 6.21 2.43 -4.55
CA GLU A 38 5.38 1.22 -4.76
C GLU A 38 6.15 -0.07 -4.45
N THR A 39 7.44 -0.13 -4.78
CA THR A 39 8.28 -1.29 -4.45
C THR A 39 8.35 -1.51 -2.94
N ILE A 40 8.31 -0.43 -2.14
CA ILE A 40 8.47 -0.46 -0.68
C ILE A 40 7.10 -0.51 0.02
N ALA A 41 6.10 0.22 -0.48
CA ALA A 41 4.74 0.34 0.08
C ALA A 41 4.03 -1.01 0.12
N ARG A 42 4.22 -1.87 -0.88
CA ARG A 42 3.66 -3.23 -0.90
C ARG A 42 4.21 -4.19 0.16
N ILE A 43 5.41 -3.93 0.67
CA ILE A 43 6.18 -4.90 1.48
C ILE A 43 5.53 -5.23 2.83
N PRO A 44 4.97 -4.26 3.57
CA PRO A 44 4.38 -4.57 4.87
C PRO A 44 3.16 -5.48 4.76
N TYR A 45 2.33 -5.37 3.71
CA TYR A 45 1.19 -6.28 3.52
C TYR A 45 1.61 -7.75 3.46
N ILE A 46 2.61 -8.08 2.64
CA ILE A 46 3.11 -9.45 2.55
C ILE A 46 3.86 -9.87 3.81
N SER A 47 4.51 -8.93 4.51
CA SER A 47 5.17 -9.17 5.80
C SER A 47 4.15 -9.55 6.87
N TYR A 48 3.05 -8.82 6.96
CA TYR A 48 1.98 -9.05 7.94
C TYR A 48 1.29 -10.37 7.64
N LEU A 49 0.96 -10.63 6.37
CA LEU A 49 0.40 -11.91 5.92
C LEU A 49 1.34 -13.08 6.24
N SER A 50 2.65 -12.92 6.07
CA SER A 50 3.64 -13.94 6.42
C SER A 50 3.65 -14.26 7.92
N VAL A 51 3.55 -13.25 8.78
CA VAL A 51 3.43 -13.44 10.24
C VAL A 51 2.10 -14.11 10.60
N LEU A 52 1.00 -13.76 9.93
CA LEU A 52 -0.29 -14.42 10.12
C LEU A 52 -0.23 -15.91 9.71
N HIS A 53 0.45 -16.25 8.62
CA HIS A 53 0.71 -17.66 8.26
C HIS A 53 1.64 -18.38 9.24
N LEU A 54 2.63 -17.68 9.81
CA LEU A 54 3.45 -18.24 10.90
C LEU A 54 2.58 -18.58 12.11
N TYR A 55 1.63 -17.71 12.48
CA TYR A 55 0.66 -17.97 13.54
C TYR A 55 -0.18 -19.23 13.26
N GLN A 56 -0.64 -19.43 12.02
CA GLN A 56 -1.31 -20.68 11.62
C GLN A 56 -0.44 -21.92 11.82
N SER A 57 0.85 -21.83 11.46
CA SER A 57 1.80 -22.93 11.55
C SER A 57 2.05 -23.39 12.99
N ILE A 58 1.87 -22.50 13.96
CA ILE A 58 2.00 -22.81 15.40
C ILE A 58 0.64 -23.02 16.10
N GLY A 59 -0.45 -23.21 15.34
CA GLY A 59 -1.78 -23.56 15.85
C GLY A 59 -2.63 -22.37 16.32
N ARG A 60 -2.29 -21.13 15.94
CA ARG A 60 -3.16 -19.96 16.15
C ARG A 60 -3.99 -19.72 14.89
N HIS A 61 -5.22 -19.27 15.04
CA HIS A 61 -6.13 -19.05 13.92
C HIS A 61 -6.42 -17.55 13.75
N PRO A 62 -5.58 -16.80 13.00
CA PRO A 62 -5.93 -15.44 12.61
C PRO A 62 -7.21 -15.43 11.77
N SER A 63 -7.87 -14.27 11.73
CA SER A 63 -9.09 -14.07 10.93
C SER A 63 -8.82 -14.29 9.45
N TYR A 64 -9.70 -15.04 8.80
CA TYR A 64 -9.68 -15.22 7.35
C TYR A 64 -9.85 -13.88 6.62
N GLU A 65 -10.76 -13.04 7.12
CA GLU A 65 -11.06 -11.71 6.60
C GLU A 65 -9.82 -10.82 6.61
N LEU A 66 -9.08 -10.80 7.73
CA LEU A 66 -7.84 -10.04 7.88
C LEU A 66 -6.76 -10.51 6.89
N MET A 67 -6.58 -11.83 6.78
CA MET A 67 -5.61 -12.40 5.85
C MET A 67 -5.97 -12.09 4.41
N ASN A 68 -7.25 -12.23 4.05
CA ASN A 68 -7.75 -11.97 2.71
C ASN A 68 -7.63 -10.49 2.33
N MET A 69 -7.87 -9.58 3.27
CA MET A 69 -7.67 -8.14 3.09
C MET A 69 -6.19 -7.83 2.77
N HIS A 70 -5.25 -8.28 3.61
CA HIS A 70 -3.82 -8.07 3.34
C HIS A 70 -3.34 -8.71 2.04
N PHE A 71 -3.89 -9.86 1.67
CA PHE A 71 -3.62 -10.47 0.36
C PHE A 71 -4.10 -9.56 -0.78
N HIS A 72 -5.33 -9.07 -0.71
CA HIS A 72 -5.86 -8.16 -1.74
C HIS A 72 -5.07 -6.85 -1.83
N GLN A 73 -4.70 -6.26 -0.69
CA GLN A 73 -3.83 -5.07 -0.66
C GLN A 73 -2.49 -5.38 -1.33
N SER A 74 -1.84 -6.50 -0.98
CA SER A 74 -0.55 -6.86 -1.59
C SER A 74 -0.61 -7.06 -3.11
N VAL A 75 -1.74 -7.56 -3.64
CA VAL A 75 -1.95 -7.73 -5.07
C VAL A 75 -2.29 -6.40 -5.74
N ASN A 76 -3.05 -5.53 -5.07
CA ASN A 76 -3.40 -4.20 -5.57
C ASN A 76 -2.13 -3.33 -5.75
N GLU A 77 -1.29 -3.26 -4.73
CA GLU A 77 0.00 -2.57 -4.76
C GLU A 77 0.97 -3.14 -5.80
N GLU A 78 0.91 -4.45 -6.07
CA GLU A 78 1.69 -5.06 -7.15
C GLU A 78 1.26 -4.50 -8.52
N TYR A 79 -0.02 -4.26 -8.74
CA TYR A 79 -0.47 -3.60 -9.97
C TYR A 79 0.04 -2.17 -10.06
N HIS A 80 0.02 -1.41 -8.97
CA HIS A 80 0.57 -0.05 -8.95
C HIS A 80 2.05 -0.06 -9.36
N LEU A 81 2.84 -0.97 -8.77
CA LEU A 81 4.24 -1.18 -9.13
C LEU A 81 4.41 -1.50 -10.62
N LEU A 82 3.67 -2.49 -11.15
CA LEU A 82 3.75 -2.89 -12.56
C LEU A 82 3.38 -1.75 -13.52
N ILE A 83 2.42 -0.91 -13.14
CA ILE A 83 2.10 0.31 -13.89
C ILE A 83 3.29 1.25 -13.91
N MET A 84 3.96 1.48 -12.77
CA MET A 84 5.16 2.33 -12.73
C MET A 84 6.30 1.75 -13.54
N GLU A 85 6.47 0.43 -13.58
CA GLU A 85 7.46 -0.24 -14.43
C GLU A 85 7.16 -0.01 -15.92
N GLU A 86 5.91 -0.20 -16.34
CA GLU A 86 5.48 0.01 -17.73
C GLU A 86 5.66 1.47 -18.18
N LEU A 87 5.51 2.42 -17.26
CA LEU A 87 5.71 3.85 -17.51
C LEU A 87 7.20 4.28 -17.45
N GLY A 88 8.14 3.33 -17.35
CA GLY A 88 9.59 3.61 -17.34
C GLY A 88 10.15 3.98 -15.96
N GLY A 89 9.40 3.77 -14.89
CA GLY A 89 9.84 4.00 -13.52
C GLY A 89 11.05 3.13 -13.12
N ASN A 90 11.20 1.97 -13.77
CA ASN A 90 12.27 1.02 -13.49
C ASN A 90 13.45 1.06 -14.49
N ASP A 91 13.54 2.05 -15.39
CA ASP A 91 14.57 2.10 -16.46
C ASP A 91 16.01 1.97 -15.94
N LEU A 92 16.30 2.63 -14.81
CA LEU A 92 17.64 2.73 -14.26
C LEU A 92 17.95 1.54 -13.34
N TRP A 93 19.03 0.83 -13.63
CA TRP A 93 19.45 -0.32 -12.83
C TRP A 93 19.70 0.03 -11.37
N ILE A 94 20.22 1.23 -11.09
CA ILE A 94 20.53 1.68 -9.73
C ILE A 94 19.26 1.84 -8.90
N ASN A 95 18.16 2.30 -9.50
CA ASN A 95 16.86 2.42 -8.84
C ASN A 95 16.31 1.04 -8.52
N ARG A 96 16.41 0.09 -9.46
CA ARG A 96 15.98 -1.31 -9.25
C ARG A 96 16.78 -1.95 -8.12
N PHE A 97 18.11 -1.80 -8.15
CA PHE A 97 19.00 -2.36 -7.13
C PHE A 97 18.69 -1.77 -5.75
N PHE A 98 18.55 -0.45 -5.66
CA PHE A 98 18.22 0.25 -4.43
C PHE A 98 16.86 -0.19 -3.87
N ALA A 99 15.80 -0.10 -4.68
CA ALA A 99 14.44 -0.41 -4.24
C ALA A 99 14.30 -1.88 -3.81
N ARG A 100 14.89 -2.83 -4.55
CA ARG A 100 14.85 -4.26 -4.20
C ARG A 100 15.63 -4.57 -2.93
N SER A 101 16.83 -3.99 -2.78
CA SER A 101 17.64 -4.19 -1.58
C SER A 101 16.95 -3.63 -0.34
N LEU A 102 16.36 -2.43 -0.47
CA LEU A 102 15.57 -1.81 0.59
C LEU A 102 14.31 -2.64 0.89
N GLY A 103 13.62 -3.16 -0.12
CA GLY A 103 12.46 -4.03 0.04
C GLY A 103 12.76 -5.31 0.84
N VAL A 104 13.90 -5.97 0.57
CA VAL A 104 14.32 -7.17 1.33
C VAL A 104 14.60 -6.82 2.79
N PHE A 105 15.32 -5.73 3.06
CA PHE A 105 15.56 -5.29 4.43
C PHE A 105 14.24 -4.92 5.12
N TYR A 106 13.39 -4.17 4.43
CA TYR A 106 12.12 -3.69 4.97
C TYR A 106 11.16 -4.83 5.28
N PHE A 107 11.16 -5.91 4.48
CA PHE A 107 10.37 -7.12 4.73
C PHE A 107 10.66 -7.71 6.11
N TRP A 108 11.92 -7.97 6.42
CA TRP A 108 12.30 -8.56 7.70
C TRP A 108 12.02 -7.62 8.87
N THR A 109 12.23 -6.31 8.70
CA THR A 109 11.90 -5.34 9.75
C THR A 109 10.40 -5.25 10.00
N ASN A 110 9.54 -5.35 8.97
CA ASN A 110 8.10 -5.35 9.14
C ASN A 110 7.58 -6.65 9.74
N CYS A 111 8.14 -7.80 9.35
CA CYS A 111 7.86 -9.07 10.02
C CYS A 111 8.13 -8.97 11.53
N ALA A 112 9.30 -8.45 11.92
CA ALA A 112 9.64 -8.26 13.32
C ALA A 112 8.71 -7.25 14.02
N LEU A 113 8.48 -6.08 13.41
CA LEU A 113 7.60 -5.04 13.95
C LEU A 113 6.18 -5.59 14.18
N TYR A 114 5.62 -6.30 13.21
CA TYR A 114 4.26 -6.81 13.29
C TYR A 114 4.14 -8.00 14.26
N LEU A 115 5.16 -8.86 14.32
CA LEU A 115 5.21 -9.97 15.27
C LEU A 115 5.18 -9.48 16.74
N PHE A 116 5.90 -8.41 17.06
CA PHE A 116 6.01 -7.90 18.43
C PHE A 116 5.05 -6.75 18.76
N PHE A 117 4.72 -5.91 17.77
CA PHE A 117 3.95 -4.68 17.93
C PHE A 117 2.97 -4.46 16.75
N PRO A 118 1.95 -5.33 16.58
CA PRO A 118 1.04 -5.27 15.43
C PRO A 118 0.32 -3.92 15.29
N ASN A 119 -0.09 -3.28 16.40
CA ASN A 119 -0.69 -1.94 16.37
C ASN A 119 0.25 -0.87 15.77
N SER A 120 1.54 -0.96 16.08
CA SER A 120 2.53 -0.05 15.52
C SER A 120 2.82 -0.35 14.05
N GLY A 121 2.72 -1.62 13.64
CA GLY A 121 2.74 -2.00 12.22
C GLY A 121 1.57 -1.41 11.43
N TYR A 122 0.34 -1.52 11.95
CA TYR A 122 -0.81 -0.89 11.29
C TYR A 122 -0.71 0.63 11.25
N TYR A 123 -0.26 1.25 12.35
CA TYR A 123 0.00 2.69 12.37
C TYR A 123 1.06 3.11 11.34
N LEU A 124 2.15 2.34 11.21
CA LEU A 124 3.18 2.59 10.20
C LEU A 124 2.57 2.63 8.80
N MET A 125 1.74 1.64 8.48
CA MET A 125 1.08 1.59 7.17
C MET A 125 0.08 2.71 6.98
N GLU A 126 -0.76 3.02 7.96
CA GLU A 126 -1.66 4.19 7.91
C GLU A 126 -0.91 5.47 7.51
N VAL A 127 0.27 5.72 8.10
CA VAL A 127 1.09 6.90 7.77
C VAL A 127 1.66 6.83 6.34
N VAL A 128 2.14 5.66 5.90
CA VAL A 128 2.67 5.47 4.55
C VAL A 128 1.58 5.70 3.50
N GLU A 129 0.43 5.06 3.68
CA GLU A 129 -0.72 5.14 2.77
C GLU A 129 -1.30 6.56 2.68
N SER A 130 -1.46 7.23 3.83
CA SER A 130 -1.90 8.63 3.86
C SER A 130 -0.96 9.53 3.05
N HIS A 131 0.35 9.31 3.14
CA HIS A 131 1.32 10.08 2.38
C HIS A 131 1.30 9.74 0.88
N ALA A 132 1.06 8.48 0.52
CA ALA A 132 0.89 8.06 -0.86
C ALA A 132 -0.34 8.74 -1.48
N ALA A 133 -1.47 8.74 -0.78
CA ALA A 133 -2.69 9.43 -1.20
C ALA A 133 -2.48 10.93 -1.46
N ASP A 134 -1.78 11.63 -0.56
CA ASP A 134 -1.41 13.04 -0.73
C ASP A 134 -0.50 13.23 -1.95
N THR A 135 0.49 12.37 -2.10
CA THR A 135 1.44 12.40 -3.22
C THR A 135 0.74 12.23 -4.57
N TYR A 136 -0.15 11.25 -4.69
CA TYR A 136 -0.92 11.05 -5.92
C TYR A 136 -1.89 12.20 -6.19
N THR A 137 -2.46 12.79 -5.14
CA THR A 137 -3.33 13.98 -5.28
C THR A 137 -2.56 15.15 -5.89
N SER A 138 -1.35 15.44 -5.39
CA SER A 138 -0.49 16.48 -5.98
C SER A 138 -0.10 16.14 -7.41
N PHE A 139 0.27 14.89 -7.70
CA PHE A 139 0.66 14.46 -9.04
C PHE A 139 -0.48 14.60 -10.07
N LEU A 140 -1.71 14.21 -9.69
CA LEU A 140 -2.90 14.38 -10.52
C LEU A 140 -3.17 15.84 -10.85
N HIS A 141 -3.05 16.72 -9.85
CA HIS A 141 -3.22 18.16 -10.03
C HIS A 141 -2.15 18.74 -10.96
N ASP A 142 -0.88 18.41 -10.74
CA ASP A 142 0.24 19.01 -11.47
C ASP A 142 0.36 18.51 -12.92
N HIS A 143 -0.19 17.32 -13.22
CA HIS A 143 -0.08 16.68 -14.53
C HIS A 143 -1.43 16.42 -15.22
N GLU A 144 -2.52 17.04 -14.76
CA GLU A 144 -3.89 16.78 -15.21
C GLU A 144 -4.03 16.76 -16.75
N THR A 145 -3.54 17.81 -17.42
CA THR A 145 -3.68 17.96 -18.87
C THR A 145 -2.98 16.83 -19.64
N VAL A 146 -1.76 16.47 -19.24
CA VAL A 146 -0.96 15.44 -19.91
C VAL A 146 -1.57 14.06 -19.66
N LEU A 147 -1.98 13.78 -18.42
CA LEU A 147 -2.56 12.49 -18.04
C LEU A 147 -3.89 12.22 -18.75
N LYS A 148 -4.73 13.25 -18.94
CA LYS A 148 -6.00 13.14 -19.70
C LYS A 148 -5.81 12.89 -21.19
N GLN A 149 -4.66 13.30 -21.75
CA GLN A 149 -4.32 13.10 -23.16
C GLN A 149 -3.54 11.79 -23.41
N THR A 150 -3.05 11.14 -22.36
CA THR A 150 -2.23 9.93 -22.48
C THR A 150 -3.10 8.69 -22.30
N ASN A 151 -3.14 7.85 -23.32
CA ASN A 151 -3.87 6.58 -23.27
C ASN A 151 -3.23 5.62 -22.25
N ALA A 152 -4.08 4.89 -21.54
CA ALA A 152 -3.66 3.85 -20.61
C ALA A 152 -3.04 2.65 -21.36
N THR A 153 -2.05 2.02 -20.77
CA THR A 153 -1.43 0.80 -21.30
C THR A 153 -2.26 -0.42 -20.93
N LYS A 154 -1.94 -1.58 -21.52
CA LYS A 154 -2.66 -2.83 -21.23
C LYS A 154 -2.67 -3.18 -19.74
N ILE A 155 -1.55 -3.00 -19.03
CA ILE A 155 -1.46 -3.29 -17.59
C ILE A 155 -2.38 -2.37 -16.78
N CYS A 156 -2.51 -1.10 -17.16
CA CYS A 156 -3.43 -0.16 -16.53
C CYS A 156 -4.89 -0.60 -16.69
N HIS A 157 -5.26 -1.10 -17.87
CA HIS A 157 -6.59 -1.68 -18.09
C HIS A 157 -6.80 -2.92 -17.22
N ASP A 158 -5.86 -3.86 -17.20
CA ASP A 158 -5.96 -5.08 -16.39
C ASP A 158 -6.13 -4.76 -14.90
N TYR A 159 -5.36 -3.79 -14.37
CA TYR A 159 -5.53 -3.24 -13.03
C TYR A 159 -6.92 -2.65 -12.83
N PHE A 160 -7.34 -1.70 -13.67
CA PHE A 160 -8.58 -0.95 -13.50
C PHE A 160 -9.81 -1.88 -13.53
N PHE A 161 -9.81 -2.89 -14.41
CA PHE A 161 -10.87 -3.89 -14.40
C PHE A 161 -10.81 -4.76 -13.15
N SER A 162 -9.61 -5.21 -12.73
CA SER A 162 -9.49 -6.04 -11.52
C SER A 162 -10.06 -5.34 -10.28
N THR A 163 -9.84 -4.04 -10.12
CA THR A 163 -10.33 -3.23 -9.00
C THR A 163 -11.83 -2.96 -9.09
N HIS A 164 -12.36 -2.68 -10.29
CA HIS A 164 -13.76 -2.29 -10.49
C HIS A 164 -14.71 -3.42 -10.90
N THR A 165 -14.25 -4.68 -11.01
CA THR A 165 -15.09 -5.85 -11.36
C THR A 165 -16.27 -6.08 -10.41
N ARG A 166 -16.23 -5.54 -9.19
CA ARG A 166 -17.29 -5.66 -8.18
C ARG A 166 -18.24 -4.46 -8.13
N MET A 167 -18.06 -3.46 -8.99
CA MET A 167 -19.02 -2.35 -9.08
C MET A 167 -20.37 -2.83 -9.60
N THR A 168 -21.44 -2.13 -9.23
CA THR A 168 -22.80 -2.39 -9.73
C THR A 168 -22.93 -2.19 -11.23
N SER A 169 -22.07 -1.35 -11.82
CA SER A 169 -21.90 -1.16 -13.26
C SER A 169 -20.40 -1.13 -13.57
N PRO A 170 -19.75 -2.29 -13.78
CA PRO A 170 -18.34 -2.33 -14.10
C PRO A 170 -18.10 -1.73 -15.49
N PRO A 171 -16.97 -1.02 -15.69
CA PRO A 171 -16.60 -0.49 -17.00
C PRO A 171 -16.40 -1.65 -17.98
N GLU A 172 -16.75 -1.44 -19.25
CA GLU A 172 -16.55 -2.47 -20.29
C GLU A 172 -15.05 -2.63 -20.59
N LYS A 173 -14.59 -3.87 -20.83
CA LYS A 173 -13.17 -4.14 -21.10
C LYS A 173 -12.59 -3.37 -22.31
N THR A 174 -13.47 -2.89 -23.17
CA THR A 174 -13.19 -2.13 -24.39
C THR A 174 -13.21 -0.62 -24.21
N GLU A 175 -13.57 -0.11 -23.02
CA GLU A 175 -13.57 1.32 -22.75
C GLU A 175 -12.14 1.86 -22.76
N SER A 176 -11.90 2.90 -23.56
CA SER A 176 -10.60 3.57 -23.63
C SER A 176 -10.36 4.37 -22.35
N LEU A 177 -9.33 4.01 -21.60
CA LEU A 177 -8.93 4.71 -20.38
C LEU A 177 -7.77 5.66 -20.68
N ASN A 178 -7.73 6.81 -20.01
CA ASN A 178 -6.54 7.65 -19.95
C ASN A 178 -5.81 7.45 -18.62
N LEU A 179 -4.54 7.89 -18.55
CA LEU A 179 -3.75 7.75 -17.34
C LEU A 179 -4.33 8.54 -16.15
N TYR A 180 -5.06 9.64 -16.39
CA TYR A 180 -5.66 10.39 -15.29
C TYR A 180 -6.62 9.51 -14.48
N GLN A 181 -7.50 8.75 -15.16
CA GLN A 181 -8.44 7.82 -14.51
C GLN A 181 -7.72 6.71 -13.75
N VAL A 182 -6.59 6.23 -14.28
CA VAL A 182 -5.79 5.18 -13.64
C VAL A 182 -5.13 5.69 -12.37
N PHE A 183 -4.46 6.84 -12.41
CA PHE A 183 -3.83 7.45 -11.24
C PHE A 183 -4.86 7.92 -10.19
N GLU A 184 -6.04 8.34 -10.62
CA GLU A 184 -7.18 8.61 -9.72
C GLU A 184 -7.65 7.36 -8.99
N SER A 185 -7.73 6.22 -9.68
CA SER A 185 -8.03 4.92 -9.06
C SER A 185 -6.96 4.53 -8.05
N ILE A 186 -5.68 4.64 -8.40
CA ILE A 186 -4.56 4.34 -7.50
C ILE A 186 -4.66 5.20 -6.23
N ARG A 187 -4.84 6.52 -6.37
CA ARG A 187 -5.04 7.44 -5.26
C ARG A 187 -6.21 7.05 -4.36
N ASN A 188 -7.30 6.54 -4.93
CA ASN A 188 -8.47 6.07 -4.16
C ASN A 188 -8.16 4.78 -3.40
N ASP A 189 -7.36 3.87 -3.97
CA ASP A 189 -6.88 2.67 -3.29
C ASP A 189 -6.06 3.06 -2.05
N GLU A 190 -5.12 4.02 -2.15
CA GLU A 190 -4.31 4.45 -1.00
C GLU A 190 -5.14 5.04 0.14
N VAL A 191 -6.19 5.80 -0.21
CA VAL A 191 -7.13 6.34 0.79
C VAL A 191 -7.89 5.20 1.48
N LEU A 192 -8.30 4.18 0.73
CA LEU A 192 -8.97 3.01 1.27
C LEU A 192 -8.02 2.20 2.16
N HIS A 193 -6.81 1.91 1.69
CA HIS A 193 -5.76 1.21 2.42
C HIS A 193 -5.45 1.90 3.75
N SER A 194 -5.25 3.22 3.74
CA SER A 194 -5.03 4.00 4.96
C SER A 194 -6.16 3.80 5.98
N LYS A 195 -7.41 3.82 5.53
CA LYS A 195 -8.58 3.64 6.38
C LYS A 195 -8.68 2.22 6.94
N GLU A 196 -8.38 1.21 6.12
CA GLU A 196 -8.34 -0.19 6.54
C GLU A 196 -7.27 -0.43 7.63
N MET A 197 -6.09 0.16 7.47
CA MET A 197 -5.01 0.10 8.47
C MET A 197 -5.40 0.76 9.79
N GLN A 198 -6.03 1.93 9.72
CA GLN A 198 -6.55 2.61 10.91
C GLN A 198 -7.58 1.75 11.67
N ASN A 199 -8.49 1.09 10.94
CA ASN A 199 -9.45 0.17 11.53
C ASN A 199 -8.74 -0.99 12.22
N CYS A 200 -7.74 -1.60 11.59
CA CYS A 200 -6.99 -2.74 12.15
C CYS A 200 -6.24 -2.38 13.43
N SER A 201 -5.66 -1.18 13.49
CA SER A 201 -5.01 -0.64 14.70
C SER A 201 -6.01 -0.51 15.86
N THR A 202 -7.23 -0.04 15.56
CA THR A 202 -8.30 0.13 16.55
C THR A 202 -8.84 -1.22 17.04
N PHE A 203 -9.10 -2.17 16.14
CA PHE A 203 -9.60 -3.50 16.49
C PHE A 203 -8.61 -4.31 17.34
N THR A 204 -7.32 -4.23 17.03
CA THR A 204 -6.27 -4.92 17.81
C THR A 204 -6.07 -4.29 19.19
N SER A 205 -6.41 -3.01 19.36
CA SER A 205 -6.43 -2.36 20.68
C SER A 205 -7.62 -2.75 21.57
N LEU A 206 -8.75 -3.13 20.95
CA LEU A 206 -10.01 -3.50 21.63
C LEU A 206 -10.16 -5.00 21.85
N SER A 207 -9.54 -5.84 21.01
CA SER A 207 -9.70 -7.29 21.05
C SER A 207 -8.56 -8.00 21.80
N SER A 208 -8.88 -8.51 22.99
CA SER A 208 -8.13 -9.62 23.62
C SER A 208 -8.64 -11.01 23.21
N LYS A 209 -9.61 -11.09 22.27
CA LYS A 209 -10.22 -12.33 21.80
C LYS A 209 -10.65 -12.24 20.33
N ASN A 210 -9.98 -13.03 19.48
CA ASN A 210 -10.26 -13.36 18.07
C ASN A 210 -10.79 -12.22 17.15
N PRO A 211 -9.94 -11.63 16.28
CA PRO A 211 -10.22 -10.38 15.55
C PRO A 211 -11.14 -10.50 14.31
N GLY A 212 -11.86 -11.59 14.10
CA GLY A 212 -12.45 -11.87 12.76
C GLY A 212 -13.93 -11.60 12.54
N VAL A 213 -14.74 -11.30 13.56
CA VAL A 213 -16.21 -11.41 13.43
C VAL A 213 -16.93 -10.07 13.23
N GLU A 214 -16.28 -8.93 13.46
CA GLU A 214 -16.97 -7.62 13.47
C GLU A 214 -16.67 -6.66 12.31
N LEU A 215 -15.89 -7.05 11.31
CA LEU A 215 -15.60 -6.18 10.16
C LEU A 215 -16.78 -6.03 9.17
N ILE A 216 -17.89 -6.75 9.34
CA ILE A 216 -19.03 -6.70 8.42
C ILE A 216 -20.36 -6.67 9.18
N LYS A 217 -20.58 -5.63 9.98
CA LYS A 217 -21.93 -5.17 10.32
C LYS A 217 -22.02 -3.65 10.23
N LYS A 218 -22.06 -3.12 9.01
CA LYS A 218 -23.13 -2.22 8.55
C LYS A 218 -23.03 -2.01 7.03
N PRO A 219 -24.18 -1.86 6.35
CA PRO A 219 -24.29 -1.70 4.90
C PRO A 219 -23.66 -0.41 4.41
#